data_AF-A0A1Y3PIP2-F1
#
_entry.id   AF-A0A1Y3PIP2-F1
#
_cell.length_a   1.000
_cell.length_b   1.000
_cell.length_c   1.000
_cell.angle_alpha   90.00
_cell.angle_beta   90.00
_cell.angle_gamma   90.00
#
_symmetry.space_group_name_H-M   'P 1'
#
loop_
_entity.id
_entity.type
_entity.pdbx_description
1 polymer ?
#
loop_
_entity_poly.entity_id
_entity_poly.type
_entity_poly.pdbx_seq_one_letter_code
_entity_poly.pdbx_strand_id
1 'polypeptide(L)'
;MSKIYTLSEVSRLMGASEPLILYWISLGRFPGVTLEEPVFRPDTKCVSPYGETLTIAEIEELYHQEQKRLGRDKPITLEEEIQILKDEIRYFEEKYGGPFEKTLGAKRELSSDEERDAVEWESLLRSLERRIKCKEHSDE
;
A
#
# COMPACT_ATOMS: atom_id res chain seq x y z
N MET A 1 15.16 22.05 15.09
CA MET A 1 15.28 20.70 15.69
C MET A 1 15.73 19.76 14.59
N SER A 2 16.78 18.98 14.81
CA SER A 2 17.25 17.97 13.85
C SER A 2 16.21 16.85 13.76
N LYS A 3 15.65 16.61 12.57
CA LYS A 3 14.73 15.48 12.29
C LYS A 3 15.40 14.18 12.75
N ILE A 4 14.65 13.30 13.40
CA ILE A 4 15.08 11.96 13.81
C ILE A 4 14.08 10.99 13.19
N TYR A 5 14.58 9.95 12.54
CA TYR A 5 13.76 8.90 11.95
C TYR A 5 13.73 7.69 12.90
N THR A 6 12.54 7.15 13.07
CA THR A 6 12.29 5.90 13.77
C THR A 6 12.63 4.71 12.87
N LEU A 7 12.80 3.52 13.48
CA LEU A 7 12.96 2.26 12.75
C LEU A 7 11.83 2.03 11.73
N SER A 8 10.60 2.37 12.10
CA SER A 8 9.41 2.22 11.26
C SER A 8 9.42 3.16 10.04
N GLU A 9 9.88 4.39 10.23
CA GLU A 9 10.03 5.34 9.12
C GLU A 9 11.12 4.88 8.15
N VAL A 10 12.28 4.44 8.65
CA VAL A 10 13.36 3.90 7.81
C VAL A 10 12.91 2.64 7.08
N SER A 11 12.19 1.74 7.75
CA SER A 11 11.57 0.55 7.16
C SER A 11 10.67 0.92 5.98
N ARG A 12 9.79 1.92 6.15
CA ARG A 12 8.91 2.40 5.08
C ARG A 12 9.68 3.01 3.91
N LEU A 13 10.64 3.90 4.20
CA LEU A 13 11.43 4.59 3.18
C LEU A 13 12.23 3.60 2.31
N MET A 14 12.77 2.55 2.94
CA MET A 14 13.60 1.54 2.27
C MET A 14 12.79 0.38 1.66
N GLY A 15 11.47 0.33 1.86
CA GLY A 15 10.63 -0.77 1.39
C GLY A 15 11.02 -2.13 1.98
N ALA A 16 11.51 -2.14 3.22
CA ALA A 16 12.02 -3.32 3.92
C ALA A 16 11.34 -3.46 5.29
N SER A 17 11.18 -4.67 5.81
CA SER A 17 10.57 -4.87 7.14
C SER A 17 11.49 -4.40 8.27
N GLU A 18 10.93 -3.99 9.41
CA GLU A 18 11.73 -3.59 10.58
C GLU A 18 12.76 -4.65 11.02
N PRO A 19 12.43 -5.97 11.06
CA PRO A 19 13.44 -7.01 11.34
C PRO A 19 14.58 -7.05 10.33
N LEU A 20 14.30 -6.75 9.05
CA LEU A 20 15.34 -6.70 8.02
C LEU A 20 16.25 -5.47 8.21
N ILE A 21 15.70 -4.33 8.61
CA ILE A 21 16.51 -3.15 8.97
C ILE A 21 17.40 -3.45 10.18
N LEU A 22 16.87 -4.09 11.22
CA LEU A 22 17.66 -4.53 12.39
C LEU A 22 18.78 -5.50 11.96
N TYR A 23 18.47 -6.45 11.09
CA TYR A 23 19.49 -7.34 10.53
C TYR A 23 20.58 -6.54 9.79
N TRP A 24 20.23 -5.54 8.99
CA TRP A 24 21.20 -4.68 8.31
C TRP A 24 22.05 -3.84 9.27
N ILE A 25 21.49 -3.38 10.39
CA ILE A 25 22.25 -2.74 11.48
C ILE A 25 23.30 -3.72 12.02
N SER A 26 22.91 -4.98 12.30
CA SER A 26 23.83 -6.01 12.79
C SER A 26 24.99 -6.32 11.81
N LEU A 27 24.76 -6.10 10.51
CA LEU A 27 25.75 -6.24 9.44
C LEU A 27 26.63 -4.99 9.27
N GLY A 28 26.43 -3.94 10.07
CA GLY A 28 27.19 -2.69 9.98
C GLY A 28 26.81 -1.82 8.77
N ARG A 29 25.64 -2.04 8.16
CA ARG A 29 25.20 -1.22 7.01
C ARG A 29 24.80 0.20 7.41
N PHE A 30 24.60 0.46 8.69
CA PHE A 30 24.31 1.79 9.23
C PHE A 30 25.40 2.20 10.23
N PRO A 31 26.54 2.76 9.77
CA PRO A 31 27.63 3.15 10.65
C PRO A 31 27.15 4.13 11.73
N GLY A 32 27.39 3.77 13.00
CA GLY A 32 27.01 4.60 14.16
C GLY A 32 25.60 4.39 14.69
N VAL A 33 24.81 3.47 14.11
CA VAL A 33 23.50 3.05 14.63
C VAL A 33 23.65 1.75 15.41
N THR A 34 23.06 1.65 16.61
CA THR A 34 23.09 0.46 17.46
C THR A 34 21.77 -0.31 17.40
N LEU A 35 21.78 -1.59 17.81
CA LEU A 35 20.58 -2.44 17.79
C LEU A 35 19.65 -2.16 18.96
N GLU A 36 20.21 -1.81 20.11
CA GLU A 36 19.48 -1.60 21.36
C GLU A 36 18.63 -0.33 21.31
N GLU A 37 19.16 0.72 20.65
CA GLU A 37 18.48 2.00 20.48
C GLU A 37 18.73 2.54 19.05
N PRO A 38 18.02 2.02 18.04
CA PRO A 38 18.21 2.45 16.66
C PRO A 38 17.76 3.90 16.47
N VAL A 39 18.72 4.81 16.34
CA VAL A 39 18.47 6.23 16.07
C VAL A 39 19.05 6.59 14.71
N PHE A 40 18.20 7.11 13.83
CA PHE A 40 18.58 7.52 12.49
C PHE A 40 18.44 9.03 12.34
N ARG A 41 19.46 9.67 11.78
CA ARG A 41 19.49 11.10 11.47
C ARG A 41 19.54 11.28 9.94
N PRO A 42 19.21 12.46 9.41
CA PRO A 42 19.29 12.74 7.99
C PRO A 42 20.64 12.37 7.36
N ASP A 43 21.74 12.55 8.08
CA ASP A 43 23.11 12.26 7.68
C ASP A 43 23.58 10.84 7.99
N THR A 44 22.76 10.02 8.65
CA THR A 44 23.06 8.60 8.86
C THR A 44 23.25 7.93 7.51
N LYS A 45 24.41 7.31 7.33
CA LYS A 45 24.77 6.58 6.11
C LYS A 45 24.18 5.18 6.12
N CYS A 46 23.71 4.74 4.96
CA CYS A 46 23.33 3.38 4.65
C CYS A 46 24.28 2.86 3.56
N VAL A 47 24.99 1.79 3.86
CA VAL A 47 25.94 1.13 2.96
C VAL A 47 25.26 -0.04 2.28
N SER A 48 25.19 0.02 0.96
CA SER A 48 24.63 -1.04 0.13
C SER A 48 25.57 -2.26 0.10
N PRO A 49 25.08 -3.45 -0.30
CA PRO A 49 25.94 -4.62 -0.50
C PRO A 49 27.09 -4.38 -1.50
N TYR A 50 26.92 -3.41 -2.40
CA TYR A 50 27.89 -3.08 -3.45
C TYR A 50 28.86 -1.94 -3.04
N GLY A 51 28.76 -1.45 -1.80
CA GLY A 51 29.62 -0.39 -1.27
C GLY A 51 29.16 1.03 -1.58
N GLU A 52 28.05 1.19 -2.30
CA GLU A 52 27.41 2.50 -2.49
C GLU A 52 26.87 3.00 -1.15
N THR A 53 26.99 4.31 -0.91
CA THR A 53 26.56 4.91 0.35
C THR A 53 25.57 6.02 0.07
N LEU A 54 24.36 5.89 0.63
CA LEU A 54 23.35 6.94 0.65
C LEU A 54 23.07 7.34 2.09
N THR A 55 22.68 8.59 2.29
CA THR A 55 22.16 9.08 3.56
C THR A 55 20.66 8.81 3.68
N ILE A 56 20.11 8.79 4.90
CA ILE A 56 18.66 8.66 5.11
C ILE A 56 17.90 9.81 4.42
N ALA A 57 18.47 11.01 4.37
CA ALA A 57 17.89 12.14 3.63
C ALA A 57 17.80 11.87 2.12
N GLU A 58 18.84 11.30 1.51
CA GLU A 58 18.82 10.93 0.08
C GLU A 58 17.84 9.80 -0.20
N ILE A 59 17.75 8.81 0.70
CA ILE A 59 16.77 7.72 0.60
C ILE A 59 15.34 8.29 0.68
N GLU A 60 15.08 9.24 1.58
CA GLU A 60 13.78 9.92 1.67
C GLU A 60 13.43 10.68 0.40
N GLU A 61 14.39 11.41 -0.18
CA GLU A 61 14.18 12.13 -1.43
C GLU A 61 13.85 11.16 -2.59
N LEU A 62 14.60 10.07 -2.74
CA LEU A 62 14.33 9.03 -3.73
C LEU A 62 12.95 8.39 -3.53
N TYR A 63 12.58 8.11 -2.29
CA TYR A 63 11.24 7.61 -1.95
C TYR A 63 10.16 8.57 -2.44
N HIS A 64 10.27 9.87 -2.16
CA HIS A 64 9.28 10.86 -2.57
C HIS A 64 9.23 11.05 -4.09
N GLN A 65 10.38 11.02 -4.77
CA GLN A 65 10.44 11.05 -6.22
C GLN A 65 9.71 9.85 -6.83
N GLU A 66 9.89 8.66 -6.25
CA GLU A 66 9.20 7.46 -6.70
C GLU A 66 7.70 7.50 -6.41
N GLN A 67 7.27 8.01 -5.24
CA GLN A 67 5.85 8.22 -4.95
C GLN A 67 5.21 9.16 -5.97
N LYS A 68 5.88 10.27 -6.31
CA LYS A 68 5.41 11.21 -7.35
C LYS A 68 5.34 10.57 -8.73
N ARG A 69 6.38 9.82 -9.12
CA ARG A 69 6.44 9.10 -10.41
C ARG A 69 5.28 8.11 -10.55
N LEU A 70 4.90 7.46 -9.45
CA LEU A 70 3.79 6.51 -9.38
C LEU A 70 2.43 7.17 -9.15
N GLY A 71 2.36 8.48 -8.99
CA GLY A 71 1.13 9.21 -8.65
C GLY A 71 0.56 8.88 -7.26
N ARG A 72 1.39 8.31 -6.37
CA ARG A 72 1.03 7.89 -5.00
C ARG A 72 1.32 8.96 -3.95
N ASP A 73 1.88 10.10 -4.36
CA ASP A 73 2.11 11.27 -3.51
C ASP A 73 0.81 12.03 -3.21
N LYS A 74 -0.27 11.71 -3.92
CA LYS A 74 -1.59 12.32 -3.75
C LYS A 74 -2.52 11.34 -3.02
N PRO A 75 -3.38 11.83 -2.13
CA PRO A 75 -4.50 11.04 -1.63
C PRO A 75 -5.33 10.55 -2.81
N ILE A 76 -5.76 9.29 -2.76
CA ILE A 76 -6.73 8.78 -3.72
C ILE A 76 -8.01 9.61 -3.62
N THR A 77 -8.49 10.10 -4.76
CA THR A 77 -9.76 10.83 -4.83
C THR A 77 -10.94 9.87 -4.71
N LEU A 78 -12.10 10.39 -4.31
CA LEU A 78 -13.32 9.59 -4.25
C LEU A 78 -13.70 9.03 -5.63
N GLU A 79 -13.48 9.80 -6.69
CA GLU A 79 -13.64 9.38 -8.08
C GLU A 79 -12.77 8.17 -8.44
N GLU A 80 -11.49 8.21 -8.08
CA GLU A 80 -10.54 7.12 -8.32
C GLU A 80 -10.91 5.88 -7.51
N GLU A 81 -11.31 6.04 -6.24
CA GLU A 81 -11.82 4.92 -5.42
C GLU A 81 -13.04 4.25 -6.08
N ILE A 82 -14.01 5.06 -6.56
CA ILE A 82 -15.18 4.55 -7.27
C ILE A 82 -14.78 3.81 -8.55
N GLN A 83 -13.80 4.34 -9.30
CA GLN A 83 -13.33 3.72 -10.53
C GLN A 83 -12.63 2.38 -10.27
N ILE A 84 -11.78 2.30 -9.24
CA ILE A 84 -11.13 1.04 -8.83
C ILE A 84 -12.17 -0.01 -8.47
N LEU A 85 -13.17 0.35 -7.65
CA LEU A 85 -14.25 -0.57 -7.27
C LEU A 85 -15.01 -1.08 -8.50
N LYS A 86 -15.28 -0.21 -9.49
CA LYS A 86 -15.93 -0.61 -10.74
C LYS A 86 -15.07 -1.56 -11.57
N ASP A 87 -13.75 -1.34 -11.61
CA ASP A 87 -12.84 -2.21 -12.35
C ASP A 87 -12.74 -3.60 -11.70
N GLU A 88 -12.72 -3.67 -10.37
CA GLU A 88 -12.75 -4.94 -9.62
C GLU A 88 -14.10 -5.66 -9.78
N ILE A 89 -15.22 -4.95 -9.72
CA ILE A 89 -16.54 -5.53 -10.01
C ILE A 89 -16.61 -6.08 -11.43
N ARG A 90 -16.08 -5.34 -12.42
CA ARG A 90 -16.05 -5.77 -13.83
C ARG A 90 -15.28 -7.08 -14.01
N TYR A 91 -14.18 -7.28 -13.27
CA TYR A 91 -13.46 -8.56 -13.29
C TYR A 91 -14.38 -9.75 -12.96
N PHE A 92 -15.23 -9.61 -11.94
CA PHE A 92 -16.18 -10.66 -11.58
C PHE A 92 -17.31 -10.81 -12.61
N GLU A 93 -17.82 -9.70 -13.15
CA GLU A 93 -18.82 -9.74 -14.23
C GLU A 93 -18.31 -10.48 -15.46
N GLU A 94 -17.07 -10.22 -15.87
CA GLU A 94 -16.41 -10.89 -16.99
C GLU A 94 -16.15 -12.37 -16.69
N LYS A 95 -15.72 -12.69 -15.46
CA LYS A 95 -15.45 -14.06 -15.02
C LYS A 95 -16.70 -14.93 -15.01
N TYR A 96 -17.84 -14.39 -14.55
CA TYR A 96 -19.09 -15.14 -14.37
C TYR A 96 -20.13 -14.89 -15.46
N GLY A 97 -19.85 -13.99 -16.40
CA GLY A 97 -20.67 -13.76 -17.60
C GLY A 97 -21.94 -12.96 -17.34
N GLY A 98 -21.95 -12.06 -16.35
CA GLY A 98 -23.10 -11.21 -16.05
C GLY A 98 -23.05 -10.59 -14.66
N PRO A 99 -24.08 -9.81 -14.27
CA PRO A 99 -24.12 -9.16 -12.96
C PRO A 99 -24.30 -10.18 -11.83
N PHE A 100 -23.92 -9.78 -10.61
CA PHE A 100 -23.95 -10.64 -9.42
C PHE A 100 -25.32 -11.27 -9.19
N GLU A 101 -26.42 -10.52 -9.28
CA GLU A 101 -27.76 -11.02 -8.98
C GLU A 101 -28.27 -12.04 -10.00
N LYS A 102 -27.65 -12.14 -11.18
CA LYS A 102 -27.98 -13.13 -12.22
C LYS A 102 -27.00 -14.30 -12.28
N THR A 103 -25.91 -14.24 -11.51
CA THR A 103 -24.83 -15.23 -11.51
C THR A 103 -24.70 -15.86 -10.12
N LEU A 104 -23.64 -15.52 -9.38
CA LEU A 104 -23.36 -16.09 -8.06
C LEU A 104 -24.45 -15.77 -7.03
N GLY A 105 -25.03 -14.56 -7.08
CA GLY A 105 -26.10 -14.13 -6.17
C GLY A 105 -27.43 -14.89 -6.35
N ALA A 106 -27.62 -15.58 -7.47
CA ALA A 106 -28.81 -16.41 -7.73
C ALA A 106 -28.57 -17.92 -7.56
N LYS A 107 -27.30 -18.33 -7.38
CA LYS A 107 -26.94 -19.75 -7.35
C LYS A 107 -27.23 -20.33 -5.96
N ARG A 108 -27.91 -21.47 -5.90
CA ARG A 108 -28.25 -22.15 -4.63
C ARG A 108 -27.09 -22.96 -4.06
N GLU A 109 -26.26 -23.51 -4.93
CA GLU A 109 -25.11 -24.33 -4.55
C GLU A 109 -23.86 -23.73 -5.19
N LEU A 110 -22.99 -23.19 -4.33
CA LEU A 110 -21.70 -22.62 -4.69
C LEU A 110 -20.61 -23.63 -4.33
N SER A 111 -19.61 -23.76 -5.19
CA SER A 111 -18.35 -24.37 -4.80
C SER A 111 -17.61 -23.46 -3.79
N SER A 112 -16.62 -24.00 -3.08
CA SER A 112 -15.84 -23.22 -2.12
C SER A 112 -15.16 -21.98 -2.74
N ASP A 113 -14.71 -22.06 -3.99
CA ASP A 113 -14.14 -20.91 -4.69
C ASP A 113 -15.21 -19.87 -5.06
N GLU A 114 -16.36 -20.32 -5.52
CA GLU A 114 -17.48 -19.43 -5.85
C GLU A 114 -18.07 -18.76 -4.60
N GLU A 115 -18.05 -19.43 -3.45
CA GLU A 115 -18.48 -18.84 -2.18
C GLU A 115 -17.57 -17.70 -1.75
N ARG A 116 -16.24 -17.90 -1.82
CA ARG A 116 -15.26 -16.84 -1.55
C ARG A 116 -15.46 -15.65 -2.50
N ASP A 117 -15.58 -15.94 -3.78
CA ASP A 117 -15.71 -14.92 -4.81
C ASP A 117 -17.05 -14.16 -4.69
N ALA A 118 -18.12 -14.85 -4.29
CA ALA A 118 -19.43 -14.21 -4.01
C ALA A 118 -19.34 -13.23 -2.84
N VAL A 119 -18.67 -13.61 -1.74
CA VAL A 119 -18.47 -12.76 -0.57
C VAL A 119 -17.64 -11.52 -0.92
N GLU A 120 -16.56 -11.70 -1.67
CA GLU A 120 -15.70 -10.61 -2.13
C GLU A 120 -16.48 -9.64 -3.01
N TRP A 121 -17.19 -10.16 -4.02
CA TRP A 121 -17.97 -9.33 -4.94
C TRP A 121 -19.09 -8.58 -4.23
N GLU A 122 -19.83 -9.21 -3.31
CA GLU A 122 -20.86 -8.52 -2.52
C GLU A 122 -20.26 -7.38 -1.67
N SER A 123 -19.09 -7.59 -1.08
CA SER A 123 -18.37 -6.55 -0.33
C SER A 123 -17.99 -5.36 -1.21
N LEU A 124 -17.55 -5.61 -2.44
CA LEU A 124 -17.21 -4.58 -3.42
C LEU A 124 -18.44 -3.76 -3.83
N LEU A 125 -19.57 -4.43 -4.12
CA LEU A 125 -20.83 -3.76 -4.45
C LEU A 125 -21.32 -2.85 -3.32
N ARG A 126 -21.29 -3.34 -2.07
CA ARG A 126 -21.64 -2.54 -0.89
C ARG A 126 -20.69 -1.35 -0.70
N SER A 127 -19.42 -1.54 -0.98
CA SER A 127 -18.41 -0.47 -0.91
C SER A 127 -18.66 0.60 -1.96
N LEU A 128 -18.96 0.19 -3.20
CA LEU A 128 -19.30 1.10 -4.29
C LEU A 128 -20.55 1.92 -3.96
N GLU A 129 -21.61 1.29 -3.44
CA GLU A 129 -22.83 1.99 -3.04
C GLU A 129 -22.55 3.06 -1.97
N ARG A 130 -21.75 2.74 -0.95
CA ARG A 130 -21.36 3.71 0.08
C ARG A 130 -20.60 4.90 -0.52
N ARG A 131 -19.63 4.66 -1.41
CA ARG A 131 -18.82 5.71 -2.02
C ARG A 131 -19.62 6.61 -2.95
N ILE A 132 -20.56 6.04 -3.72
CA ILE A 132 -21.48 6.83 -4.56
C ILE A 132 -22.34 7.75 -3.69
N LYS A 133 -22.92 7.24 -2.59
CA LYS A 133 -23.69 8.08 -1.65
C LYS A 133 -22.85 9.21 -1.06
N CYS A 134 -21.60 8.95 -0.68
CA CYS A 134 -20.70 9.99 -0.19
C CYS A 134 -20.44 11.08 -1.23
N LYS A 135 -20.33 10.70 -2.51
CA LYS A 135 -20.13 11.65 -3.61
C LYS A 135 -21.35 12.56 -3.78
N GLU A 136 -22.54 11.98 -3.83
CA GLU A 136 -23.80 12.71 -3.98
C GLU A 136 -24.02 13.75 -2.86
N HIS A 137 -23.61 13.45 -1.62
CA HIS A 137 -23.69 14.40 -0.49
C HIS A 137 -22.56 15.44 -0.47
N SER A 138 -21.49 15.24 -1.25
CA SER A 138 -20.35 16.18 -1.32
C SER A 138 -20.54 17.22 -2.43
N ASP A 139 -21.45 16.97 -3.37
CA ASP A 139 -21.78 17.83 -4.52
C ASP A 139 -22.99 18.76 -4.26
N GLU A 140 -23.61 18.72 -3.07
CA GLU A 140 -24.67 19.64 -2.57
C GLU A 140 -24.11 20.79 -1.71
#